data_AF-A0A7V7C2V1-F1
#
_entry.id   AF-A0A7V7C2V1-F1
#
_cell.length_a   1.000
_cell.length_b   1.000
_cell.length_c   1.000
_cell.angle_alpha   90.00
_cell.angle_beta   90.00
_cell.angle_gamma   90.00
#
_symmetry.space_group_name_H-M   'P 1'
#
loop_
_entity.id
_entity.type
_entity.pdbx_description
1 polymer ?
#
loop_
_entity_poly.entity_id
_entity_poly.type
_entity_poly.pdbx_seq_one_letter_code
_entity_poly.pdbx_strand_id
1 'polypeptide(L)'
;MIDIHDYQSYLTQNRDFLEMLRENFRIIYDRFEDVLVVLDFIKERVRKYEKIEEEFEVIFEVGFSFLHQQLEELKNIFELYFKNDKGSLSKYQPLVNYYLYLSDLIESLKERKLYSKKAKEEISQMYDEIESILSEKKDYDEEIIKKFNLILEGYAPVGTLSTLEIYGRIREEIEVWD
;
A
#
# COMPACT_ATOMS: atom_id res chain seq x y z
N MET A 1 -3.72 8.03 -22.06
CA MET A 1 -5.13 7.60 -22.18
C MET A 1 -5.36 6.54 -21.14
N ILE A 2 -6.21 6.83 -20.16
CA ILE A 2 -6.50 5.92 -19.05
C ILE A 2 -7.20 4.65 -19.55
N ASP A 3 -6.66 3.47 -19.23
CA ASP A 3 -7.36 2.19 -19.42
C ASP A 3 -8.25 1.87 -18.22
N ILE A 4 -9.51 2.27 -18.30
CA ILE A 4 -10.51 1.99 -17.27
C ILE A 4 -10.92 0.51 -17.26
N HIS A 5 -10.86 -0.16 -18.41
CA HIS A 5 -11.32 -1.54 -18.53
C HIS A 5 -10.41 -2.49 -17.77
N ASP A 6 -9.10 -2.27 -17.84
CA ASP A 6 -8.12 -3.04 -17.08
C ASP A 6 -8.32 -2.86 -15.57
N TYR A 7 -8.49 -1.63 -15.11
CA TYR A 7 -8.79 -1.34 -13.69
C TYR A 7 -10.07 -2.05 -13.21
N GLN A 8 -11.17 -1.94 -13.97
CA GLN A 8 -12.44 -2.58 -13.61
C GLN A 8 -12.35 -4.11 -13.61
N SER A 9 -11.64 -4.67 -14.59
CA SER A 9 -11.40 -6.10 -14.68
C SER A 9 -10.59 -6.58 -13.49
N TYR A 10 -9.54 -5.84 -13.11
CA TYR A 10 -8.72 -6.15 -11.95
C TYR A 10 -9.53 -6.09 -10.64
N LEU A 11 -10.35 -5.07 -10.42
CA LEU A 11 -11.23 -5.01 -9.24
C LEU A 11 -12.20 -6.20 -9.19
N THR A 12 -12.77 -6.57 -10.35
CA THR A 12 -13.70 -7.70 -10.45
C THR A 12 -13.04 -9.01 -10.08
N GLN A 13 -11.82 -9.25 -10.58
CA GLN A 13 -11.02 -10.44 -10.27
C GLN A 13 -10.65 -10.53 -8.79
N ASN A 14 -10.53 -9.39 -8.11
CA ASN A 14 -10.05 -9.28 -6.74
C ASN A 14 -11.13 -8.98 -5.71
N ARG A 15 -12.39 -8.95 -6.14
CA ARG A 15 -13.52 -8.51 -5.33
C ARG A 15 -13.61 -9.26 -4.00
N ASP A 16 -13.59 -10.59 -4.04
CA ASP A 16 -13.74 -11.43 -2.85
C ASP A 16 -12.59 -11.21 -1.85
N PHE A 17 -11.37 -10.97 -2.34
CA PHE A 17 -10.22 -10.69 -1.51
C PHE A 17 -10.32 -9.31 -0.86
N LEU A 18 -10.70 -8.28 -1.63
CA LEU A 18 -10.91 -6.92 -1.11
C LEU A 18 -12.07 -6.85 -0.11
N GLU A 19 -13.18 -7.53 -0.37
CA GLU A 19 -14.31 -7.63 0.57
C GLU A 19 -13.88 -8.34 1.87
N MET A 20 -13.11 -9.42 1.76
CA MET A 20 -12.55 -10.13 2.90
C MET A 20 -11.63 -9.23 3.75
N LEU A 21 -10.76 -8.43 3.13
CA LEU A 21 -9.92 -7.45 3.83
C LEU A 21 -10.78 -6.39 4.53
N ARG A 22 -11.77 -5.84 3.83
CA ARG A 22 -12.66 -4.80 4.38
C ARG A 22 -13.40 -5.27 5.63
N GLU A 23 -13.87 -6.52 5.63
CA GLU A 23 -14.67 -7.08 6.71
C GLU A 23 -13.83 -7.54 7.91
N ASN A 24 -12.61 -8.02 7.68
CA ASN A 24 -11.84 -8.73 8.71
C ASN A 24 -10.52 -8.05 9.08
N PHE A 25 -9.96 -7.23 8.19
CA PHE A 25 -8.59 -6.71 8.28
C PHE A 25 -8.53 -5.21 7.96
N ARG A 26 -9.29 -4.42 8.72
CA ARG A 26 -9.48 -2.98 8.48
C ARG A 26 -8.17 -2.21 8.32
N ILE A 27 -7.18 -2.47 9.18
CA ILE A 27 -5.86 -1.81 9.14
C ILE A 27 -5.16 -2.00 7.78
N ILE A 28 -5.30 -3.20 7.19
CA ILE A 28 -4.72 -3.50 5.88
C ILE A 28 -5.60 -2.92 4.76
N TYR A 29 -6.93 -3.00 4.92
CA TYR A 29 -7.86 -2.46 3.92
C TYR A 29 -7.76 -0.94 3.75
N ASP A 30 -7.56 -0.20 4.85
CA ASP A 30 -7.42 1.27 4.83
C ASP A 30 -6.29 1.71 3.88
N ARG A 31 -5.28 0.87 3.65
CA ARG A 31 -4.20 1.14 2.69
C ARG A 31 -4.70 1.30 1.25
N PHE A 32 -5.79 0.61 0.92
CA PHE A 32 -6.37 0.58 -0.42
C PHE A 32 -7.55 1.53 -0.55
N GLU A 33 -8.22 1.87 0.56
CA GLU A 33 -9.46 2.66 0.55
C GLU A 33 -9.26 4.01 -0.15
N ASP A 34 -8.24 4.79 0.24
CA ASP A 34 -7.97 6.10 -0.36
C ASP A 34 -7.65 5.99 -1.86
N VAL A 35 -6.83 5.01 -2.22
CA VAL A 35 -6.45 4.77 -3.62
C VAL A 35 -7.68 4.38 -4.45
N LEU A 36 -8.53 3.48 -3.95
CA LEU A 36 -9.75 3.06 -4.62
C LEU A 36 -10.70 4.24 -4.82
N VAL A 37 -10.89 5.09 -3.81
CA VAL A 37 -11.75 6.29 -3.89
C VAL A 37 -11.24 7.24 -4.97
N VAL A 38 -9.93 7.54 -5.00
CA VAL A 38 -9.34 8.44 -6.00
C VAL A 38 -9.46 7.85 -7.42
N LEU A 39 -9.16 6.56 -7.60
CA LEU A 39 -9.27 5.91 -8.91
C LEU A 39 -10.72 5.86 -9.41
N ASP A 40 -11.67 5.59 -8.51
CA ASP A 40 -13.10 5.60 -8.83
C ASP A 40 -13.59 7.00 -9.20
N PHE A 41 -13.12 8.03 -8.51
CA PHE A 41 -13.40 9.43 -8.85
C PHE A 41 -12.90 9.78 -10.27
N ILE A 42 -11.66 9.44 -10.59
CA ILE A 42 -11.08 9.69 -11.93
C ILE A 42 -11.84 8.91 -13.01
N LYS A 43 -12.19 7.65 -12.73
CA LYS A 43 -13.00 6.81 -13.63
C LYS A 43 -14.34 7.48 -13.96
N GLU A 44 -15.04 8.02 -12.97
CA GLU A 44 -16.32 8.72 -13.21
C GLU A 44 -16.11 10.04 -13.97
N ARG A 45 -15.00 10.75 -13.77
CA ARG A 45 -14.66 11.93 -14.59
C ARG A 45 -14.44 11.54 -16.06
N VAL A 46 -13.67 10.50 -16.36
CA VAL A 46 -13.47 10.05 -17.76
C VAL A 46 -14.78 9.61 -18.41
N ARG A 47 -15.70 8.99 -17.65
CA ARG A 47 -17.04 8.67 -18.17
C ARG A 47 -17.87 9.90 -18.50
N LYS A 48 -17.76 10.94 -17.67
CA LYS A 48 -18.54 12.18 -17.80
C LYS A 48 -17.94 13.14 -18.83
N TYR A 49 -16.62 13.17 -18.96
CA TYR A 49 -15.86 14.09 -19.78
C TYR A 49 -15.03 13.31 -20.80
N GLU A 50 -15.21 13.63 -22.08
CA GLU A 50 -14.51 12.96 -23.19
C GLU A 50 -12.97 13.11 -23.12
N LYS A 51 -12.49 14.13 -22.39
CA LYS A 51 -11.07 14.35 -22.11
C LYS A 51 -10.89 14.86 -20.67
N ILE A 52 -9.89 14.34 -19.99
CA ILE A 52 -9.46 14.77 -18.65
C ILE A 52 -8.06 15.40 -18.73
N GLU A 53 -7.68 16.13 -17.69
CA GLU A 53 -6.34 16.70 -17.55
C GLU A 53 -5.27 15.59 -17.45
N GLU A 54 -4.09 15.84 -18.03
CA GLU A 54 -2.95 14.92 -18.03
C GLU A 54 -2.54 14.51 -16.60
N GLU A 55 -2.70 15.41 -15.64
CA GLU A 55 -2.45 15.14 -14.21
C GLU A 55 -3.33 13.99 -13.69
N PHE A 56 -4.61 13.92 -14.07
CA PHE A 56 -5.46 12.80 -13.69
C PHE A 56 -5.05 11.50 -14.39
N GLU A 57 -4.48 11.55 -15.59
CA GLU A 57 -3.92 10.36 -16.23
C GLU A 57 -2.74 9.82 -15.41
N VAL A 58 -1.81 10.70 -14.99
CA VAL A 58 -0.66 10.32 -14.16
C VAL A 58 -1.11 9.80 -12.79
N ILE A 59 -2.05 10.48 -12.12
CA ILE A 59 -2.60 10.00 -10.84
C ILE A 59 -3.30 8.66 -11.04
N PHE A 60 -3.97 8.42 -12.15
CA PHE A 60 -4.59 7.10 -12.34
C PHE A 60 -3.53 6.00 -12.53
N GLU A 61 -2.55 6.24 -13.39
CA GLU A 61 -1.50 5.26 -13.70
C GLU A 61 -0.69 4.87 -12.47
N VAL A 62 -0.25 5.85 -11.68
CA VAL A 62 0.50 5.60 -10.42
C VAL A 62 -0.35 4.83 -9.43
N GLY A 63 -1.62 5.20 -9.27
CA GLY A 63 -2.50 4.63 -8.25
C GLY A 63 -2.90 3.21 -8.61
N PHE A 64 -3.18 2.96 -9.88
CA PHE A 64 -3.49 1.61 -10.34
C PHE A 64 -2.27 0.69 -10.27
N SER A 65 -1.08 1.19 -10.62
CA SER A 65 0.17 0.44 -10.46
C SER A 65 0.45 0.08 -8.99
N PHE A 66 0.31 1.06 -8.09
CA PHE A 66 0.44 0.86 -6.64
C PHE A 66 -0.57 -0.17 -6.12
N LEU A 67 -1.86 -0.01 -6.46
CA LEU A 67 -2.93 -0.93 -6.05
C LEU A 67 -2.60 -2.36 -6.48
N HIS A 68 -2.20 -2.56 -7.74
CA HIS A 68 -1.83 -3.86 -8.26
C HIS A 68 -0.64 -4.45 -7.49
N GLN A 69 0.46 -3.70 -7.38
CA GLN A 69 1.67 -4.18 -6.69
C GLN A 69 1.39 -4.56 -5.23
N GLN A 70 0.72 -3.69 -4.48
CA GLN A 70 0.47 -3.90 -3.05
C GLN A 70 -0.53 -5.04 -2.80
N LEU A 71 -1.53 -5.20 -3.67
CA LEU A 71 -2.51 -6.28 -3.53
C LEU A 71 -1.89 -7.65 -3.87
N GLU A 72 -1.07 -7.73 -4.91
CA GLU A 72 -0.33 -8.97 -5.22
C GLU A 72 0.69 -9.31 -4.12
N GLU A 73 1.40 -8.32 -3.58
CA GLU A 73 2.33 -8.53 -2.45
C GLU A 73 1.58 -9.07 -1.22
N LEU A 74 0.44 -8.46 -0.88
CA LEU A 74 -0.38 -8.93 0.23
C LEU A 74 -0.90 -10.35 0.04
N LYS A 75 -1.33 -10.72 -1.18
CA LYS A 75 -1.73 -12.11 -1.48
C LYS A 75 -0.55 -13.07 -1.31
N ASN A 76 0.63 -12.70 -1.77
CA ASN A 76 1.84 -13.51 -1.60
C ASN A 76 2.14 -13.71 -0.10
N ILE A 77 2.09 -12.65 0.71
CA ILE A 77 2.25 -12.75 2.17
C ILE A 77 1.19 -13.68 2.78
N PHE A 78 -0.07 -13.52 2.37
CA PHE A 78 -1.20 -14.31 2.86
C PHE A 78 -1.04 -15.81 2.52
N GLU A 79 -0.57 -16.12 1.32
CA GLU A 79 -0.28 -17.48 0.91
C GLU A 79 0.96 -18.04 1.61
N LEU A 80 2.09 -17.33 1.56
CA LEU A 80 3.38 -17.83 2.02
C LEU A 80 3.38 -18.08 3.52
N TYR A 81 2.97 -17.09 4.31
CA TYR A 81 3.06 -17.16 5.77
C TYR A 81 1.78 -17.69 6.41
N PHE A 82 0.61 -17.47 5.82
CA PHE A 82 -0.67 -17.81 6.45
C PHE A 82 -1.41 -18.95 5.77
N LYS A 83 -0.93 -19.47 4.63
CA LYS A 83 -1.57 -20.58 3.90
C LYS A 83 -3.05 -20.30 3.60
N ASN A 84 -3.38 -19.03 3.34
CA ASN A 84 -4.74 -18.53 3.14
C ASN A 84 -5.69 -18.69 4.36
N ASP A 85 -5.14 -18.93 5.56
CA ASP A 85 -5.92 -18.97 6.81
C ASP A 85 -6.13 -17.56 7.38
N LYS A 86 -7.38 -17.10 7.35
CA LYS A 86 -7.79 -15.77 7.85
C LYS A 86 -7.52 -15.62 9.35
N GLY A 87 -7.77 -16.66 10.15
CA GLY A 87 -7.61 -16.59 11.60
C GLY A 87 -6.18 -16.26 12.00
N SER A 88 -5.21 -16.88 11.33
CA SER A 88 -3.78 -16.68 11.58
C SER A 88 -3.29 -15.28 11.22
N LEU A 89 -3.90 -14.58 10.24
CA LEU A 89 -3.48 -13.23 9.84
C LEU A 89 -3.80 -12.17 10.91
N SER A 90 -4.91 -12.34 11.64
CA SER A 90 -5.46 -11.31 12.53
C SER A 90 -4.44 -10.79 13.55
N LYS A 91 -3.61 -11.67 14.11
CA LYS A 91 -2.57 -11.31 15.10
C LYS A 91 -1.44 -10.49 14.50
N TYR A 92 -1.14 -10.65 13.22
CA TYR A 92 0.05 -10.11 12.56
C TYR A 92 -0.27 -8.93 11.65
N GLN A 93 -1.51 -8.43 11.64
CA GLN A 93 -1.92 -7.29 10.81
C GLN A 93 -1.00 -6.08 10.92
N PRO A 94 -0.54 -5.64 12.12
CA PRO A 94 0.38 -4.52 12.23
C PRO A 94 1.71 -4.75 11.49
N LEU A 95 2.30 -5.96 11.62
CA LEU A 95 3.55 -6.29 10.93
C LEU A 95 3.37 -6.39 9.42
N VAL A 96 2.27 -7.00 8.96
CA VAL A 96 1.96 -7.08 7.52
C VAL A 96 1.71 -5.69 6.94
N ASN A 97 0.97 -4.83 7.63
CA ASN A 97 0.78 -3.44 7.24
C ASN A 97 2.13 -2.69 7.16
N TYR A 98 3.02 -2.93 8.12
CA TYR A 98 4.35 -2.31 8.12
C TYR A 98 5.24 -2.83 6.99
N TYR A 99 5.19 -4.13 6.69
CA TYR A 99 5.87 -4.73 5.55
C TYR A 99 5.47 -4.04 4.24
N LEU A 100 4.16 -3.89 4.02
CA LEU A 100 3.61 -3.20 2.85
C LEU A 100 4.02 -1.72 2.80
N TYR A 101 4.09 -1.06 3.96
CA TYR A 101 4.59 0.31 4.07
C TYR A 101 6.06 0.43 3.67
N LEU A 102 6.92 -0.48 4.12
CA LEU A 102 8.33 -0.49 3.71
C LEU A 102 8.47 -0.63 2.19
N SER A 103 7.61 -1.44 1.56
CA SER A 103 7.62 -1.66 0.11
C SER A 103 7.32 -0.37 -0.65
N ASP A 104 6.28 0.37 -0.23
CA ASP A 104 5.93 1.68 -0.79
C ASP A 104 7.03 2.72 -0.55
N LEU A 105 7.53 2.81 0.70
CA LEU A 105 8.56 3.77 1.07
C LEU A 105 9.86 3.58 0.27
N ILE A 106 10.24 2.33 -0.02
CA ILE A 106 11.43 2.04 -0.83
C ILE A 106 11.30 2.66 -2.23
N GLU A 107 10.14 2.57 -2.87
CA GLU A 107 9.92 3.18 -4.17
C GLU A 107 10.03 4.71 -4.08
N SER A 108 9.40 5.34 -3.09
CA SER A 108 9.51 6.79 -2.87
C SER A 108 10.95 7.25 -2.59
N LEU A 109 11.72 6.47 -1.84
CA LEU A 109 13.13 6.75 -1.58
C LEU A 109 13.99 6.59 -2.85
N LYS A 110 13.69 5.61 -3.71
CA LYS A 110 14.40 5.41 -4.99
C LYS A 110 14.16 6.57 -5.94
N GLU A 111 12.90 6.98 -6.12
CA GLU A 111 12.52 8.10 -7.00
C GLU A 111 13.24 9.39 -6.62
N ARG A 112 13.38 9.64 -5.31
CA ARG A 112 14.08 10.81 -4.75
C ARG A 112 15.58 10.67 -4.66
N LYS A 113 16.15 9.53 -5.09
CA LYS A 113 17.59 9.19 -4.98
C LYS A 113 18.09 9.21 -3.52
N LEU A 114 17.22 8.89 -2.58
CA LEU A 114 17.50 8.81 -1.14
C LEU A 114 17.74 7.37 -0.66
N TYR A 115 17.44 6.36 -1.50
CA TYR A 115 17.66 4.95 -1.18
C TYR A 115 19.15 4.56 -1.22
N SER A 116 19.89 5.05 -0.22
CA SER A 116 21.32 4.79 -0.05
C SER A 116 21.61 3.33 0.30
N LYS A 117 22.88 2.92 0.17
CA LYS A 117 23.32 1.58 0.59
C LYS A 117 22.95 1.30 2.05
N LYS A 118 23.13 2.29 2.94
CA LYS A 118 22.81 2.15 4.36
C LYS A 118 21.30 2.01 4.59
N ALA A 119 20.48 2.84 3.93
CA ALA A 119 19.02 2.72 4.00
C ALA A 119 18.54 1.33 3.54
N LYS A 120 19.13 0.81 2.45
CA LYS A 120 18.85 -0.54 1.96
C LYS A 120 19.19 -1.63 2.99
N GLU A 121 20.35 -1.54 3.64
CA GLU A 121 20.78 -2.51 4.65
C GLU A 121 19.83 -2.52 5.85
N GLU A 122 19.45 -1.35 6.36
CA GLU A 122 18.55 -1.22 7.50
C GLU A 122 17.13 -1.70 7.17
N ILE A 123 16.58 -1.31 6.02
CA ILE A 123 15.24 -1.76 5.59
C ILE A 123 15.23 -3.27 5.34
N SER A 124 16.30 -3.84 4.77
CA SER A 124 16.44 -5.29 4.62
C SER A 124 16.41 -6.02 5.96
N GLN A 125 17.09 -5.49 6.98
CA GLN A 125 17.05 -6.07 8.33
C GLN A 125 15.65 -6.01 8.94
N MET A 126 14.88 -4.94 8.68
CA MET A 126 13.49 -4.86 9.12
C MET A 126 12.63 -5.92 8.44
N TYR A 127 12.80 -6.13 7.13
CA TYR A 127 12.12 -7.22 6.42
C TYR A 127 12.49 -8.58 7.00
N ASP A 128 13.76 -8.88 7.17
CA ASP A 128 14.22 -10.15 7.73
C ASP A 128 13.63 -10.41 9.13
N GLU A 129 13.53 -9.36 9.97
CA GLU A 129 12.95 -9.45 11.31
C GLU A 129 11.43 -9.71 11.25
N ILE A 130 10.71 -8.99 10.37
CA ILE A 130 9.27 -9.25 10.13
C ILE A 130 9.06 -10.67 9.62
N GLU A 131 9.78 -11.07 8.56
CA GLU A 131 9.64 -12.38 7.94
C GLU A 131 9.97 -13.53 8.90
N SER A 132 10.98 -13.37 9.77
CA SER A 132 11.27 -14.34 10.83
C SER A 132 10.09 -14.48 11.80
N ILE A 133 9.48 -13.37 12.21
CA ILE A 133 8.30 -13.40 13.09
C ILE A 133 7.13 -14.09 12.40
N LEU A 134 6.85 -13.73 11.14
CA LEU A 134 5.74 -14.28 10.37
C LEU A 134 5.91 -15.77 10.07
N SER A 135 7.13 -16.21 9.75
CA SER A 135 7.46 -17.60 9.40
C SER A 135 7.41 -18.52 10.61
N GLU A 136 8.03 -18.10 11.71
CA GLU A 136 8.14 -18.90 12.93
C GLU A 136 6.93 -18.73 13.86
N LYS A 137 5.96 -17.89 13.47
CA LYS A 137 4.77 -17.54 14.27
C LYS A 137 5.14 -17.08 15.68
N LYS A 138 6.21 -16.28 15.78
CA LYS A 138 6.66 -15.71 17.06
C LYS A 138 5.61 -14.76 17.62
N ASP A 139 5.58 -14.65 18.93
CA ASP A 139 4.99 -13.48 19.58
C ASP A 139 5.86 -12.26 19.30
N TYR A 140 5.25 -11.09 19.22
CA TYR A 140 5.95 -9.82 19.08
C TYR A 140 5.23 -8.76 19.91
N ASP A 141 5.98 -7.73 20.27
CA ASP A 141 5.47 -6.55 20.95
C ASP A 141 5.43 -5.38 19.96
N GLU A 142 4.45 -4.48 20.09
CA GLU A 142 4.32 -3.26 19.29
C GLU A 142 5.56 -2.35 19.35
N GLU A 143 6.41 -2.48 20.38
CA GLU A 143 7.71 -1.80 20.46
C GLU A 143 8.60 -2.07 19.23
N ILE A 144 8.44 -3.20 18.53
CA ILE A 144 9.19 -3.46 17.29
C ILE A 144 8.88 -2.44 16.19
N ILE A 145 7.63 -1.99 16.08
CA ILE A 145 7.22 -0.98 15.11
C ILE A 145 7.81 0.37 15.48
N LYS A 146 7.85 0.71 16.78
CA LYS A 146 8.49 1.95 17.26
C LYS A 146 9.99 1.97 16.96
N LYS A 147 10.66 0.83 17.17
CA LYS A 147 12.07 0.64 16.79
C LYS A 147 12.27 0.87 15.29
N PHE A 148 11.44 0.27 14.44
CA PHE A 148 11.54 0.45 12.99
C PHE A 148 11.33 1.90 12.57
N ASN A 149 10.32 2.58 13.13
CA ASN A 149 10.07 4.00 12.85
C ASN A 149 11.29 4.87 13.20
N LEU A 150 11.88 4.66 14.38
CA LEU A 150 13.07 5.41 14.82
C LEU A 150 14.26 5.22 13.86
N ILE A 151 14.43 4.02 13.30
CA ILE A 151 15.48 3.76 12.31
C ILE A 151 15.14 4.50 11.01
N LEU A 152 13.89 4.43 10.54
CA LEU A 152 13.46 5.07 9.30
C LEU A 152 13.56 6.59 9.33
N GLU A 153 13.32 7.24 10.47
CA GLU A 153 13.51 8.69 10.65
C GLU A 153 14.93 9.16 10.25
N GLY A 154 15.93 8.27 10.39
CA GLY A 154 17.30 8.54 9.96
C GLY A 154 17.54 8.53 8.45
N TYR A 155 16.58 8.03 7.66
CA TYR A 155 16.74 7.80 6.22
C TYR A 155 15.61 8.40 5.36
N ALA A 156 14.43 8.60 5.93
CA ALA A 156 13.29 9.24 5.31
C ALA A 156 13.16 10.68 5.83
N PRO A 157 13.78 11.68 5.16
CA PRO A 157 13.68 13.06 5.59
C PRO A 157 12.22 13.54 5.55
N VAL A 158 11.90 14.51 6.41
CA VAL A 158 10.59 15.19 6.46
C VAL A 158 10.16 15.61 5.06
N GLY A 159 8.96 15.22 4.65
CA GLY A 159 8.41 15.48 3.32
C GLY A 159 8.71 14.38 2.28
N THR A 160 9.36 13.29 2.65
CA THR A 160 9.30 12.02 1.90
C THR A 160 7.90 11.46 2.08
N LEU A 161 7.04 11.69 1.08
CA LEU A 161 5.70 11.13 1.07
C LEU A 161 5.72 9.82 0.32
N SER A 162 5.11 8.80 0.94
CA SER A 162 4.81 7.54 0.30
C SER A 162 3.62 7.69 -0.66
N THR A 163 3.42 6.72 -1.56
CA THR A 163 2.26 6.74 -2.46
C THR A 163 0.98 6.80 -1.63
N LEU A 164 0.88 5.98 -0.57
CA LEU A 164 -0.24 6.01 0.36
C LEU A 164 -0.56 7.43 0.87
N GLU A 165 0.46 8.16 1.35
CA GLU A 165 0.28 9.50 1.90
C GLU A 165 -0.11 10.53 0.84
N ILE A 166 0.35 10.36 -0.40
CA ILE A 166 -0.05 11.19 -1.54
C ILE A 166 -1.54 10.97 -1.85
N TYR A 167 -2.01 9.73 -1.92
CA TYR A 167 -3.42 9.43 -2.21
C TYR A 167 -4.36 9.85 -1.08
N GLY A 168 -3.93 9.73 0.18
CA GLY A 168 -4.70 10.27 1.31
C GLY A 168 -4.96 11.78 1.15
N ARG A 169 -3.94 12.55 0.75
CA ARG A 169 -4.11 13.99 0.48
C ARG A 169 -4.99 14.27 -0.73
N ILE A 170 -4.86 13.49 -1.81
CA ILE A 170 -5.72 13.67 -3.00
C ILE A 170 -7.18 13.37 -2.64
N ARG A 171 -7.44 12.33 -1.84
CA ARG A 171 -8.77 12.03 -1.33
C ARG A 171 -9.35 13.18 -0.53
N GLU A 172 -8.58 13.76 0.39
CA GLU A 172 -9.01 14.93 1.17
C GLU A 172 -9.43 16.11 0.26
N GLU A 173 -8.70 16.37 -0.83
CA GLU A 173 -9.05 17.41 -1.81
C GLU A 173 -10.32 17.06 -2.61
N ILE A 174 -10.57 15.79 -2.92
CA ILE A 174 -11.81 15.35 -3.59
C ILE A 174 -13.03 15.63 -2.72
N GLU A 175 -12.96 15.40 -1.40
CA GLU A 175 -14.07 15.67 -0.47
C GLU A 175 -14.43 17.17 -0.41
N VAL A 176 -13.54 18.06 -0.86
CA VAL A 176 -13.79 19.51 -0.98
C VAL A 176 -14.43 19.87 -2.33
N TRP A 177 -14.33 19.00 -3.35
CA TRP A 177 -14.88 19.23 -4.69
C TRP A 177 -16.34 18.78 -4.86
N ASP A 178 -16.87 18.01 -3.91
CA ASP A 178 -18.30 17.64 -3.78
C ASP A 178 -19.10 18.68 -2.96
#